data_AF-A0A8D8HZX5-F1
#
_entry.id   AF-A0A8D8HZX5-F1
#
_cell.length_a   1.000
_cell.length_b   1.000
_cell.length_c   1.000
_cell.angle_alpha   90.00
_cell.angle_beta   90.00
_cell.angle_gamma   90.00
#
_symmetry.space_group_name_H-M   'P 1'
#
loop_
_entity.id
_entity.type
_entity.pdbx_description
1 polymer ?
#
loop_
_entity_poly.entity_id
_entity_poly.type
_entity_poly.pdbx_seq_one_letter_code
_entity_poly.pdbx_strand_id
1 'polypeptide(L)'
;MEFYEWIQNNDVDFTGLNYAVFGLGNKTYEHYNKVGIYVDKRLEELGASRVFELGLGDDDANIEDDFITWKDKFWPAVCDHFGIESTGDEVLTRQYRLLEQPETSPERLYTGEVARLHSLQTQRPPFDAKNPFMAPIKINREL
;
A
#
# COMPACT_ATOMS: atom_id res chain seq x y z
N MET A 1 9.41 -2.65 -7.58
CA MET A 1 10.65 -3.25 -7.03
C MET A 1 11.79 -2.24 -6.94
N GLU A 2 11.73 -1.12 -7.67
CA GLU A 2 12.79 -0.09 -7.68
C GLU A 2 13.29 0.32 -6.28
N PHE A 3 12.41 0.58 -5.31
CA PHE A 3 12.84 0.93 -3.95
C PHE A 3 13.61 -0.18 -3.23
N TYR A 4 13.14 -1.43 -3.31
CA TYR A 4 13.76 -2.55 -2.60
C TYR A 4 15.16 -2.85 -3.17
N GLU A 5 15.31 -2.82 -4.49
CA GLU A 5 16.63 -2.93 -5.13
C GLU A 5 17.51 -1.71 -4.82
N TRP A 6 16.94 -0.51 -4.84
CA TRP A 6 17.67 0.72 -4.56
C TRP A 6 18.24 0.71 -3.13
N ILE A 7 17.43 0.41 -2.12
CA ILE A 7 17.87 0.42 -0.71
C ILE A 7 18.85 -0.72 -0.39
N GLN A 8 18.82 -1.81 -1.17
CA GLN A 8 19.79 -2.90 -1.09
C GLN A 8 21.18 -2.51 -1.61
N ASN A 9 21.24 -1.69 -2.66
CA ASN A 9 22.47 -1.44 -3.42
C ASN A 9 23.09 -0.06 -3.15
N ASN A 10 22.47 0.77 -2.32
CA ASN A 10 22.96 2.11 -2.02
C ASN A 10 23.20 2.26 -0.52
N ASP A 11 24.32 2.90 -0.19
CA ASP A 11 24.67 3.34 1.16
C ASP A 11 24.48 4.86 1.24
N VAL A 12 23.29 5.27 1.63
CA VAL A 12 22.90 6.68 1.83
C VAL A 12 22.81 6.96 3.32
N ASP A 13 23.26 8.13 3.78
CA ASP A 13 23.07 8.56 5.16
C ASP A 13 21.63 9.06 5.37
N PHE A 14 20.88 8.34 6.20
CA PHE A 14 19.53 8.67 6.63
C PHE A 14 19.47 9.25 8.05
N THR A 15 20.59 9.76 8.56
CA THR A 15 20.59 10.53 9.81
C THR A 15 19.53 11.63 9.77
N GLY A 16 18.63 11.61 10.77
CA GLY A 16 17.50 12.54 10.88
C GLY A 16 16.19 12.06 10.26
N LEU A 17 16.19 10.95 9.49
CA LEU A 17 14.98 10.30 9.04
C LEU A 17 14.34 9.54 10.22
N ASN A 18 13.10 9.89 10.56
CA ASN A 18 12.29 9.14 11.51
C ASN A 18 11.37 8.17 10.74
N TYR A 19 11.29 6.91 11.15
CA TYR A 19 10.48 5.92 10.43
C TYR A 19 9.79 4.91 11.36
N ALA A 20 8.79 4.22 10.81
CA ALA A 20 8.19 3.02 11.38
C ALA A 20 7.77 2.10 10.22
N VAL A 21 7.76 0.79 10.45
CA VAL A 21 7.41 -0.21 9.41
C VAL A 21 6.34 -1.15 9.96
N PHE A 22 5.31 -1.39 9.15
CA PHE A 22 4.37 -2.49 9.34
C PHE A 22 4.47 -3.42 8.12
N GLY A 23 4.93 -4.65 8.34
CA GLY A 23 5.05 -5.66 7.31
C GLY A 23 3.75 -6.45 7.13
N LEU A 24 3.40 -6.74 5.89
CA LEU A 24 2.31 -7.65 5.52
C LEU A 24 2.93 -8.97 5.06
N GLY A 25 2.74 -10.03 5.85
CA GLY A 25 3.26 -11.36 5.56
C GLY A 25 2.20 -12.44 5.71
N ASN A 26 2.59 -13.68 5.50
CA ASN A 26 1.73 -14.85 5.69
C ASN A 26 2.62 -16.02 6.14
N LYS A 27 2.33 -16.62 7.30
CA LYS A 27 3.17 -17.66 7.93
C LYS A 27 3.20 -18.99 7.18
N THR A 28 2.30 -19.21 6.21
CA THR A 28 2.35 -20.40 5.34
C THR A 28 3.51 -20.35 4.34
N TYR A 29 4.10 -19.17 4.13
CA TYR A 29 5.27 -18.99 3.29
C TYR A 29 6.56 -19.14 4.10
N GLU A 30 7.59 -19.73 3.48
CA GLU A 30 8.92 -19.91 4.09
C GLU A 30 9.55 -18.59 4.57
N HIS A 31 9.26 -17.49 3.87
CA HIS A 31 9.86 -16.18 4.09
C HIS A 31 8.84 -15.17 4.65
N TYR A 32 8.28 -15.49 5.81
CA TYR A 32 7.35 -14.61 6.54
C TYR A 32 7.92 -13.19 6.73
N ASN A 33 7.19 -12.17 6.25
CA ASN A 33 7.51 -10.75 6.41
C ASN A 33 8.91 -10.29 5.95
N LYS A 34 9.58 -11.06 5.06
CA LYS A 34 10.97 -10.82 4.65
C LYS A 34 11.25 -9.39 4.19
N VAL A 35 10.34 -8.79 3.42
CA VAL A 35 10.51 -7.41 2.94
C VAL A 35 10.39 -6.39 4.09
N GLY A 36 9.39 -6.53 4.96
CA GLY A 36 9.21 -5.64 6.11
C GLY A 36 10.40 -5.69 7.06
N ILE A 37 10.85 -6.90 7.41
CA ILE A 37 12.05 -7.13 8.25
C ILE A 37 13.29 -6.52 7.61
N TYR A 38 13.47 -6.71 6.30
CA TYR A 38 14.64 -6.17 5.60
C TYR A 38 14.63 -4.63 5.57
N VAL A 39 13.51 -4.00 5.20
CA VAL A 39 13.41 -2.54 5.11
C VAL A 39 13.61 -1.90 6.48
N ASP A 40 12.98 -2.44 7.52
CA ASP A 40 13.14 -1.94 8.89
C ASP A 40 14.60 -1.99 9.35
N LYS A 41 15.27 -3.13 9.16
CA LYS A 41 16.69 -3.29 9.51
C LYS A 41 17.59 -2.37 8.68
N ARG A 42 17.34 -2.29 7.37
CA ARG A 42 18.18 -1.53 6.44
C ARG A 42 18.09 -0.03 6.70
N LEU A 43 16.92 0.50 7.06
CA LEU A 43 16.78 1.91 7.42
C LEU A 43 17.60 2.26 8.68
N GLU A 44 17.60 1.40 9.69
CA GLU A 44 18.43 1.56 10.89
C GLU A 44 19.93 1.49 10.57
N GLU A 45 20.35 0.52 9.74
CA GLU A 45 21.75 0.41 9.28
C GLU A 45 22.24 1.66 8.53
N LEU A 46 21.32 2.38 7.88
CA LEU A 46 21.60 3.62 7.14
C LEU A 46 21.50 4.89 8.03
N GLY A 47 21.27 4.75 9.34
CA GLY A 47 21.26 5.87 10.29
C GLY A 47 19.88 6.50 10.55
N ALA A 48 18.80 5.93 10.00
CA ALA A 48 17.45 6.38 10.33
C ALA A 48 17.09 6.01 11.78
N SER A 49 16.22 6.82 12.40
CA SER A 49 15.72 6.61 13.75
C SER A 49 14.35 5.92 13.73
N ARG A 50 14.28 4.70 14.27
CA ARG A 50 13.02 3.97 14.42
C ARG A 50 12.17 4.61 15.52
N VAL A 51 10.98 5.09 15.16
CA VAL A 51 10.02 5.73 16.09
C VAL A 51 9.17 4.69 16.82
N PHE A 52 8.84 3.59 16.15
CA PHE A 52 8.01 2.53 16.70
C PHE A 52 8.44 1.16 16.19
N GLU A 53 8.20 0.12 16.99
CA GLU A 53 8.61 -1.25 16.68
C GLU A 53 8.03 -1.76 15.36
N LEU A 54 8.78 -2.65 14.69
CA LEU A 54 8.34 -3.31 13.46
C LEU A 54 7.07 -4.14 13.73
N GLY A 55 6.00 -3.84 12.99
CA GLY A 55 4.80 -4.68 12.95
C GLY A 55 4.96 -5.85 11.98
N LEU A 56 4.46 -7.03 12.36
CA LEU A 56 4.52 -8.26 11.57
C LEU A 56 3.11 -8.84 11.41
N GLY A 57 2.37 -8.39 10.41
CA GLY A 57 1.02 -8.89 10.13
C GLY A 57 1.02 -10.24 9.43
N ASP A 58 0.01 -11.06 9.73
CA ASP A 58 -0.17 -12.41 9.22
C ASP A 58 -1.52 -12.63 8.52
N ASP A 59 -1.47 -12.72 7.18
CA ASP A 59 -2.64 -12.96 6.33
C ASP A 59 -3.18 -14.40 6.39
N ASP A 60 -2.44 -15.35 6.99
CA ASP A 60 -2.98 -16.70 7.28
C ASP A 60 -4.01 -16.68 8.43
N ALA A 61 -3.91 -15.69 9.32
CA ALA A 61 -4.78 -15.52 10.47
C ALA A 61 -5.71 -14.32 10.28
N ASN A 62 -5.39 -13.18 10.90
CA ASN A 62 -6.16 -11.95 10.76
C ASN A 62 -5.24 -10.72 10.74
N ILE A 63 -4.80 -10.35 9.54
CA ILE A 63 -3.92 -9.21 9.32
C ILE A 63 -4.54 -7.87 9.72
N GLU A 64 -5.87 -7.75 9.68
CA GLU A 64 -6.57 -6.53 10.09
C GLU A 64 -6.42 -6.31 11.60
N ASP A 65 -6.62 -7.35 12.41
CA ASP A 65 -6.44 -7.28 13.87
C ASP A 65 -4.98 -6.99 14.26
N ASP A 66 -4.02 -7.59 13.53
CA ASP A 66 -2.59 -7.31 13.71
C ASP A 66 -2.29 -5.82 13.43
N PHE A 67 -2.85 -5.28 12.34
CA PHE A 67 -2.67 -3.88 11.98
C PHE A 67 -3.31 -2.93 12.99
N ILE A 68 -4.54 -3.19 13.43
CA ILE A 68 -5.22 -2.39 14.46
C ILE A 68 -4.40 -2.39 15.75
N THR A 69 -3.97 -3.56 16.22
CA THR A 69 -3.16 -3.71 17.45
C THR A 69 -1.86 -2.93 17.36
N TRP A 70 -1.19 -2.94 16.21
CA TRP A 70 0.03 -2.17 15.98
C TRP A 70 -0.26 -0.66 15.91
N LYS A 71 -1.28 -0.25 15.15
CA LYS A 71 -1.69 1.15 14.97
C LYS A 71 -2.06 1.82 16.29
N ASP A 72 -2.76 1.12 17.17
CA ASP A 72 -3.24 1.65 18.45
C ASP A 72 -2.09 1.94 19.42
N LYS A 73 -0.94 1.26 19.25
CA LYS A 73 0.30 1.53 20.00
C LYS A 73 1.22 2.52 19.27
N PHE A 74 1.18 2.51 17.94
CA PHE A 74 1.98 3.39 17.08
C PHE A 74 1.68 4.87 17.33
N TRP A 75 0.40 5.27 17.33
CA TRP A 75 0.04 6.69 17.49
C TRP A 75 0.48 7.30 18.82
N PRO A 76 0.29 6.64 19.98
CA PRO A 76 0.88 7.09 21.24
C PRO A 76 2.39 7.28 21.18
N ALA A 77 3.13 6.30 20.61
CA ALA A 77 4.59 6.41 20.49
C ALA A 77 5.04 7.59 19.61
N VAL A 78 4.31 7.86 18.52
CA VAL A 78 4.54 9.04 17.67
C VAL A 78 4.27 10.33 18.44
N CYS A 79 3.18 10.38 19.21
CA CYS A 79 2.86 11.56 20.02
C CYS A 79 3.95 11.87 21.04
N ASP A 80 4.41 10.83 21.76
CA ASP A 80 5.47 10.95 22.75
C ASP A 80 6.81 11.37 22.12
N HIS A 81 7.18 10.79 20.98
CA HIS A 81 8.45 11.07 20.29
C HIS A 81 8.52 12.50 19.76
N PHE A 82 7.41 13.04 19.24
CA PHE A 82 7.37 14.39 18.66
C PHE A 82 6.84 15.47 19.63
N GLY A 83 6.42 15.08 20.84
CA GLY A 83 5.83 16.00 21.82
C GLY A 83 4.54 16.66 21.32
N ILE A 84 3.72 15.92 20.57
CA ILE A 84 2.44 16.38 20.03
C ILE A 84 1.28 15.79 20.83
N GLU A 85 0.27 16.59 21.11
CA GLU A 85 -0.95 16.13 21.76
C GLU A 85 -1.95 15.61 20.72
N SER A 86 -2.55 14.45 20.99
CA SER A 86 -3.66 13.96 20.18
C SER A 86 -4.88 14.87 20.37
N THR A 87 -5.44 15.37 19.27
CA THR A 87 -6.64 16.21 19.30
C THR A 87 -7.91 15.44 19.65
N GLY A 88 -7.84 14.13 19.89
CA GLY A 88 -8.90 13.30 20.52
C GLY A 88 -10.17 13.09 19.69
N ASP A 89 -10.42 13.91 18.68
CA ASP A 89 -11.65 13.86 17.91
C ASP A 89 -11.47 12.96 16.67
N GLU A 90 -12.14 11.81 16.65
CA GLU A 90 -12.41 11.06 15.41
C GLU A 90 -13.37 11.88 14.55
N VAL A 91 -12.84 12.88 13.85
CA VAL A 91 -13.62 13.66 12.89
C VAL A 91 -13.74 12.86 11.60
N LEU A 92 -14.97 12.57 11.20
CA LEU A 92 -15.29 12.02 9.87
C LEU A 92 -14.86 13.01 8.77
N THR A 93 -13.60 12.91 8.36
CA THR A 93 -13.02 13.75 7.31
C THR A 93 -13.17 13.03 5.97
N ARG A 94 -13.97 13.60 5.06
CA ARG A 94 -14.18 13.00 3.74
C ARG A 94 -12.98 13.26 2.83
N GLN A 95 -12.35 12.21 2.32
CA GLN A 95 -11.27 12.33 1.32
C GLN A 95 -11.78 12.81 -0.05
N TYR A 96 -13.04 12.49 -0.38
CA TYR A 96 -13.66 12.82 -1.67
C TYR A 96 -14.95 13.59 -1.49
N ARG A 97 -15.28 14.41 -2.50
CA ARG A 97 -16.57 15.12 -2.60
C ARG A 97 -17.34 14.58 -3.80
N LEU A 98 -18.65 14.37 -3.60
CA LEU A 98 -19.57 14.05 -4.68
C LEU A 98 -19.80 15.29 -5.55
N LEU A 99 -19.61 15.14 -6.86
CA LEU A 99 -19.95 16.14 -7.87
C LEU A 99 -20.87 15.48 -8.89
N GLU A 100 -22.15 15.86 -8.86
CA GLU A 100 -23.10 15.40 -9.87
C GLU A 100 -22.82 16.08 -11.22
N GLN A 101 -22.87 15.31 -12.30
CA GLN A 101 -22.69 15.81 -13.66
C GLN A 101 -23.84 15.33 -14.56
N PRO A 102 -25.00 16.01 -14.51
CA PRO A 102 -26.19 15.59 -15.26
C PRO A 102 -26.02 15.73 -16.78
N GLU A 103 -25.16 16.65 -17.22
CA GLU A 103 -24.94 16.98 -18.64
C GLU A 103 -23.59 16.44 -19.17
N THR A 104 -23.26 15.18 -18.83
CA THR A 104 -22.00 14.54 -19.30
C THR A 104 -22.22 13.71 -20.56
N SER A 105 -21.40 13.98 -21.58
CA SER A 105 -21.38 13.17 -22.80
C SER A 105 -21.01 11.70 -22.49
N PRO A 106 -21.70 10.71 -23.09
CA PRO A 106 -21.36 9.29 -22.92
C PRO A 106 -19.89 8.96 -23.24
N GLU A 107 -19.26 9.71 -24.14
CA GLU A 107 -17.85 9.55 -24.54
C GLU A 107 -16.86 10.01 -23.45
N ARG A 108 -17.32 10.52 -22.32
CA ARG A 108 -16.48 10.94 -21.18
C ARG A 108 -16.71 10.09 -19.94
N LEU A 109 -17.57 9.07 -20.04
CA LEU A 109 -17.93 8.20 -18.93
C LEU A 109 -17.10 6.92 -18.98
N TYR A 110 -16.48 6.59 -17.85
CA TYR A 110 -15.95 5.25 -17.65
C TYR A 110 -17.12 4.26 -17.58
N THR A 111 -16.96 3.11 -18.25
CA THR A 111 -17.95 2.04 -18.37
C THR A 111 -17.43 0.69 -17.85
N GLY A 112 -16.28 0.72 -17.16
CA GLY A 112 -15.61 -0.44 -16.57
C GLY A 112 -14.12 -0.51 -16.88
N GLU A 113 -13.59 0.43 -17.68
CA GLU A 113 -12.15 0.52 -17.95
C GLU A 113 -11.36 0.84 -16.69
N VAL A 114 -10.16 0.26 -16.56
CA VAL A 114 -9.35 0.35 -15.34
C VAL A 114 -8.76 1.74 -15.12
N ALA A 115 -8.24 2.37 -16.18
CA ALA A 115 -7.46 3.61 -16.04
C ALA A 115 -7.65 4.58 -17.20
N ARG A 116 -7.46 4.12 -18.44
CA ARG A 116 -7.62 4.97 -19.62
C ARG A 116 -9.03 4.84 -20.17
N LEU A 117 -9.72 5.96 -20.31
CA LEU A 117 -11.03 6.00 -20.95
C LEU A 117 -10.99 5.34 -22.33
N HIS A 118 -11.99 4.50 -22.57
CA HIS A 118 -12.14 3.68 -23.76
C HIS A 118 -11.07 2.62 -24.05
N SER A 119 -10.22 2.28 -23.06
CA SER A 119 -9.18 1.26 -23.26
C SER A 119 -9.74 -0.12 -23.56
N LEU A 120 -10.93 -0.46 -23.03
CA LEU A 120 -11.54 -1.77 -23.26
C LEU A 120 -12.12 -1.91 -24.68
N GLN A 121 -12.55 -0.83 -25.33
CA GLN A 121 -12.97 -0.87 -26.74
C GLN A 121 -11.79 -0.67 -27.69
N THR A 122 -10.85 0.22 -27.36
CA THR A 122 -9.65 0.49 -28.17
C THR A 122 -8.40 -0.11 -27.53
N GLN A 123 -8.20 -1.40 -27.76
CA GLN A 123 -7.09 -2.17 -27.20
C GLN A 123 -5.77 -1.88 -27.92
N ARG A 124 -4.77 -1.38 -27.20
CA ARG A 124 -3.42 -1.11 -27.73
C ARG A 124 -2.37 -1.65 -26.77
N PRO A 125 -1.37 -2.42 -27.25
CA PRO A 125 -0.27 -2.88 -26.40
C PRO A 125 0.65 -1.70 -25.99
N PRO A 126 1.48 -1.87 -24.94
CA PRO A 126 1.59 -3.06 -24.08
C PRO A 126 0.38 -3.24 -23.15
N PHE A 127 0.07 -4.49 -22.81
CA PHE A 127 -0.99 -4.83 -21.86
C PHE A 127 -0.39 -5.16 -20.50
N ASP A 128 -0.97 -4.57 -19.45
CA ASP A 128 -0.52 -4.69 -18.05
C ASP A 128 -1.72 -4.48 -17.09
N ALA A 129 -1.45 -4.35 -15.79
CA ALA A 129 -2.49 -4.15 -14.78
C ALA A 129 -3.34 -2.87 -15.00
N LYS A 130 -2.80 -1.84 -15.66
CA LYS A 130 -3.51 -0.57 -15.95
C LYS A 130 -4.16 -0.59 -17.33
N ASN A 131 -3.78 -1.52 -18.19
CA ASN A 131 -4.32 -1.70 -19.53
C ASN A 131 -4.51 -3.20 -19.81
N PRO A 132 -5.55 -3.85 -19.25
CA PRO A 132 -5.76 -5.28 -19.41
C PRO A 132 -6.15 -5.64 -20.85
N PHE A 133 -5.72 -6.82 -21.29
CA PHE A 133 -6.12 -7.39 -22.57
C PHE A 133 -7.48 -8.11 -22.48
N MET A 134 -8.41 -7.77 -23.36
CA MET A 134 -9.74 -8.40 -23.46
C MET A 134 -9.68 -9.74 -24.20
N ALA A 135 -9.13 -10.76 -23.54
CA ALA A 135 -9.00 -12.10 -24.11
C ALA A 135 -10.36 -12.81 -24.27
N PRO A 136 -10.75 -13.26 -25.48
CA PRO A 136 -12.00 -13.99 -25.67
C PRO A 136 -11.91 -15.40 -25.10
N ILE A 137 -12.94 -15.81 -24.35
CA ILE A 137 -13.08 -17.19 -23.86
C ILE A 137 -13.49 -18.08 -25.04
N LYS A 138 -12.59 -18.98 -25.47
CA LYS A 138 -12.85 -19.88 -26.61
C LYS A 138 -13.55 -21.18 -26.22
N ILE A 139 -13.24 -21.71 -25.04
CA ILE A 139 -13.77 -22.98 -24.53
C ILE A 139 -14.06 -22.78 -23.04
N ASN A 140 -15.23 -23.21 -22.61
CA ASN A 140 -15.60 -23.31 -21.19
C ASN A 140 -16.31 -24.66 -21.01
N ARG A 141 -15.69 -25.58 -20.26
CA ARG A 141 -16.22 -26.92 -20.00
C ARG A 141 -15.92 -27.32 -18.56
N GLU A 142 -16.76 -28.18 -18.01
CA GLU A 142 -16.55 -28.83 -16.71
C GLU A 142 -15.32 -29.76 -16.75
N LEU A 143 -14.55 -29.78 -15.66
CA LEU A 143 -13.30 -30.55 -15.52
C LEU A 143 -13.52 -31.92 -14.91
#